data_AF-A0A937PB19-F1
#
_entry.id   AF-A0A937PB19-F1
#
_cell.length_a   1.000
_cell.length_b   1.000
_cell.length_c   1.000
_cell.angle_alpha   90.00
_cell.angle_beta   90.00
_cell.angle_gamma   90.00
#
_symmetry.space_group_name_H-M   'P 1'
#
loop_
_entity.id
_entity.type
_entity.pdbx_description
1 polymer ?
#
loop_
_entity_poly.entity_id
_entity_poly.type
_entity_poly.pdbx_seq_one_letter_code
_entity_poly.pdbx_strand_id
1 'polypeptide(L)' 'KTERLEADFCSVLLGYKEERQYVVDGQQTQGIIHGVDEFGRLLVEHTGKPIVVYAHGEIEYIL' A
#
# COMPACT_ATOMS: atom_id res chain seq x y z
N LYS A 1 12.71 1.57 21.97
CA LYS A 1 11.71 0.50 21.71
C LYS A 1 10.66 1.08 20.78
N THR A 2 10.97 1.24 19.50
CA THR A 2 10.08 1.87 18.51
C THR A 2 10.03 1.00 17.25
N GLU A 3 11.17 0.39 16.90
CA GLU A 3 11.35 -0.54 15.77
C GLU A 3 10.41 -1.76 15.78
N ARG A 4 9.91 -2.19 16.96
CA ARG A 4 9.00 -3.35 17.05
C ARG A 4 7.60 -3.05 16.53
N LEU A 5 7.09 -1.82 16.71
CA LEU A 5 5.74 -1.48 16.28
C LEU A 5 5.65 -1.38 14.75
N GLU A 6 6.69 -0.82 14.12
CA GLU A 6 6.74 -0.69 12.66
C GLU A 6 6.81 -2.07 12.00
N ALA A 7 7.65 -2.96 12.50
CA ALA A 7 7.76 -4.33 12.00
C ALA A 7 6.46 -5.14 12.20
N ASP A 8 5.83 -5.04 13.38
CA ASP A 8 4.55 -5.71 13.67
C ASP A 8 3.41 -5.15 12.80
N PHE A 9 3.38 -3.84 12.54
CA PHE A 9 2.38 -3.21 11.69
C PHE A 9 2.56 -3.60 10.21
N CYS A 10 3.79 -3.63 9.72
CA CYS A 10 4.13 -4.14 8.39
C CYS A 10 3.77 -5.63 8.27
N SER A 11 3.99 -6.43 9.31
CA SER A 11 3.59 -7.84 9.38
C SER A 11 2.08 -8.06 9.34
N VAL A 12 1.28 -7.19 9.95
CA VAL A 12 -0.20 -7.29 9.88
C VAL A 12 -0.69 -6.93 8.48
N LEU A 13 -0.02 -6.00 7.81
CA LEU A 13 -0.34 -5.60 6.44
C LEU A 13 0.20 -6.58 5.38
N LEU A 14 1.26 -7.35 5.68
CA LEU A 14 1.79 -8.40 4.82
C LEU A 14 0.73 -9.48 4.57
N GLY A 15 0.13 -9.46 3.37
CA GLY A 15 -0.93 -10.40 2.99
C GLY A 15 -2.35 -9.88 3.24
N TYR A 16 -2.50 -8.64 3.73
CA TYR A 16 -3.76 -7.92 3.63
C TYR A 16 -4.06 -7.73 2.14
N LYS A 17 -5.23 -8.20 1.68
CA LYS A 17 -5.69 -8.03 0.30
C LYS A 17 -7.02 -7.30 0.35
N GLU A 18 -6.95 -5.99 0.26
CA GLU A 18 -8.14 -5.14 0.21
C GLU A 18 -8.13 -4.37 -1.10
N GLU A 19 -9.25 -4.47 -1.82
CA GLU A 19 -9.51 -3.62 -2.97
C GLU A 19 -9.90 -2.23 -2.48
N ARG A 20 -9.16 -1.21 -2.93
CA ARG A 20 -9.42 0.19 -2.58
C ARG A 20 -9.32 1.11 -3.77
N GLN A 21 -10.00 2.25 -3.64
CA GLN A 21 -9.81 3.41 -4.50
C GLN A 21 -8.88 4.43 -3.82
N TYR A 22 -7.96 4.99 -4.58
CA TYR A 22 -6.98 5.98 -4.13
C TYR A 22 -6.60 6.90 -5.30
N VAL A 23 -5.97 8.03 -5.00
CA VAL A 23 -5.50 8.99 -5.99
C VAL A 23 -4.00 8.84 -6.17
N VAL A 24 -3.56 8.69 -7.41
CA VAL A 24 -2.13 8.71 -7.82
C VAL A 24 -1.97 9.82 -8.85
N ASP A 25 -1.05 10.75 -8.64
CA ASP A 25 -0.82 11.89 -9.55
C ASP A 25 -2.10 12.67 -9.93
N GLY A 26 -3.03 12.80 -8.98
CA GLY A 26 -4.33 13.46 -9.20
C GLY A 26 -5.36 12.63 -9.98
N GLN A 27 -5.05 11.38 -10.35
CA GLN A 27 -5.98 10.46 -10.99
C GLN A 27 -6.51 9.41 -10.02
N GLN A 28 -7.84 9.27 -9.98
CA GLN A 28 -8.47 8.19 -9.22
C GLN A 28 -8.15 6.84 -9.86
N THR A 29 -7.64 5.94 -9.04
CA THR A 29 -7.18 4.61 -9.42
C THR A 29 -7.77 3.59 -8.46
N GLN A 30 -8.01 2.38 -8.97
CA GLN A 30 -8.47 1.24 -8.18
C GLN A 30 -7.42 0.13 -8.25
N GLY A 31 -7.21 -0.55 -7.13
CA GLY A 31 -6.32 -1.70 -7.06
C GLY A 31 -6.39 -2.42 -5.73
N ILE A 32 -5.69 -3.54 -5.65
CA ILE A 32 -5.58 -4.36 -4.45
C ILE A 32 -4.33 -3.91 -3.71
N ILE A 33 -4.48 -3.51 -2.46
CA ILE A 33 -3.35 -3.28 -1.55
C ILE A 33 -2.94 -4.64 -1.01
N HIS A 34 -1.68 -5.03 -1.23
CA HIS A 34 -1.10 -6.29 -0.75
C HIS A 34 -0.38 -6.15 0.62
N GLY A 35 -0.20 -4.92 1.07
CA GLY A 35 0.51 -4.58 2.31
C GLY A 35 1.61 -3.57 2.08
N VAL A 36 2.68 -3.69 2.86
CA VAL A 36 3.90 -2.88 2.74
C VAL A 36 5.13 -3.77 2.66
N ASP A 37 6.21 -3.28 2.07
CA ASP A 37 7.50 -3.96 2.06
C ASP A 37 8.31 -3.72 3.36
N GLU A 38 9.52 -4.28 3.43
CA GLU A 38 10.42 -4.13 4.59
C GLU A 38 10.85 -2.69 4.90
N PHE A 39 10.61 -1.76 3.96
CA PHE A 39 10.90 -0.33 4.10
C PHE A 39 9.63 0.48 4.40
N GLY A 40 8.48 -0.17 4.59
CA GLY A 40 7.20 0.49 4.86
C GLY A 40 6.54 1.11 3.62
N ARG A 41 6.95 0.72 2.40
CA ARG A 41 6.34 1.21 1.15
C ARG A 41 5.16 0.34 0.76
N LEU A 42 4.08 0.96 0.28
CA LEU A 42 2.84 0.28 -0.05
C LEU A 42 2.98 -0.54 -1.34
N LEU A 43 2.52 -1.79 -1.30
CA LEU A 43 2.50 -2.72 -2.43
C LEU A 43 1.08 -2.78 -3.00
N VAL A 44 0.93 -2.41 -4.27
CA VAL A 44 -0.39 -2.26 -4.89
C VAL A 44 -0.45 -2.97 -6.24
N GLU A 45 -1.43 -3.84 -6.43
CA GLU A 45 -1.72 -4.49 -7.71
C GLU A 45 -2.88 -3.77 -8.41
N HIS A 46 -2.62 -3.22 -9.59
CA HIS A 46 -3.68 -2.73 -10.46
C HIS A 46 -4.14 -3.84 -11.40
N THR A 47 -5.42 -3.84 -11.77
CA THR A 47 -6.00 -4.89 -12.62
C THR A 47 -5.16 -5.13 -13.89
N GLY A 48 -4.57 -6.32 -13.99
CA GLY A 48 -3.77 -6.75 -15.14
C GLY A 48 -2.38 -6.12 -15.24
N LYS A 49 -1.88 -5.45 -14.19
CA LYS A 49 -0.52 -4.89 -14.13
C LYS A 49 0.29 -5.55 -13.02
N PRO A 50 1.64 -5.53 -13.11
CA PRO A 50 2.51 -5.92 -12.01
C PRO A 50 2.26 -5.07 -10.76
N ILE A 51 2.62 -5.60 -9.59
CA ILE A 51 2.61 -4.85 -8.34
C ILE A 51 3.53 -3.63 -8.45
N VAL A 52 2.99 -2.47 -8.12
CA VAL A 52 3.68 -1.19 -8.04
C VAL A 52 3.95 -0.86 -6.57
N VAL A 53 5.10 -0.25 -6.32
CA VAL A 53 5.53 0.16 -4.97
C VAL A 53 5.35 1.66 -4.85
N TYR A 54 4.65 2.11 -3.82
CA TYR A 54 4.41 3.52 -3.52
C TYR A 54 5.04 3.92 -2.18
N ALA A 55 5.78 5.01 -2.18
CA ALA A 55 6.28 5.64 -0.97
C ALA A 55 5.16 6.37 -0.22
N HIS A 56 5.44 6.69 1.05
CA HIS A 56 4.51 7.45 1.87
C HIS A 56 4.20 8.83 1.23
N GLY A 57 2.92 9.10 1.01
CA GLY A 57 2.44 10.36 0.41
C GLY A 57 2.38 10.38 -1.12
N GLU A 58 2.76 9.30 -1.80
CA GLU A 58 2.56 9.19 -3.26
C GLU A 58 1.13 8.82 -3.65
N ILE A 59 0.34 8.32 -2.70
CA ILE A 59 -1.08 8.05 -2.88
C ILE A 59 -1.91 8.70 -1.79
N GLU A 60 -3.11 9.17 -2.16
CA GLU A 60 -4.09 9.69 -1.22
C GLU A 60 -5.32 8.76 -1.18
N TYR A 61 -5.78 8.43 0.03
CA TYR A 61 -6.99 7.61 0.20
C TYR A 61 -8.24 8.44 -0.04
N ILE A 62 -9.19 7.87 -0.78
CA ILE A 62 -10.53 8.43 -0.91
C ILE A 62 -11.36 7.83 0.24
N LEU A 63 -11.86 8.69 1.13
CA LEU A 63 -12.69 8.34 2.29
C LEU A 63 -14.10 7.87 1.87
#